data_AF-A0A0N5ADW9-F1
#
_entry.id   AF-A0A0N5ADW9-F1
#
_cell.length_a   1.000
_cell.length_b   1.000
_cell.length_c   1.000
_cell.angle_alpha   90.00
_cell.angle_beta   90.00
_cell.angle_gamma   90.00
#
_symmetry.space_group_name_H-M   'P 1'
#
loop_
_entity.id
_entity.type
_entity.pdbx_description
1 polymer ?
#
loop_
_entity_poly.entity_id
_entity_poly.type
_entity_poly.pdbx_seq_one_letter_code
_entity_poly.pdbx_strand_id
1 'polypeptide(L)'
;MLKLCVEEFLRRSSPFYRISCSVSTKYEIVKPRPYRRRLFEAALLPEVPEVNESCSSWRKNQEQRRIARTEYTEMELAFVKHIREWINTEGFRMLAVCQFLPVKGRAEWLAKNQFRLKGLELRKFDSRTMLKLLEGTCLEPLSVLFKYEDNCCLFGKEVDSLRSVIKECKRYSWIEPLGNVLRFGYTSTVTNILLALTFDSRILSVSEVEKLCRLGSLEHLRLETISILETFSHQSLSMLSSPSNCLSNTLTYMSSSKSINNSST
;
A
#
# COMPACT_ATOMS: atom_id res chain seq x y z
N MET A 1 9.70 -64.97 21.97
CA MET A 1 10.44 -63.69 21.84
C MET A 1 10.92 -63.14 23.20
N LEU A 2 11.22 -64.00 24.20
CA LEU A 2 11.61 -63.60 25.57
C LEU A 2 13.10 -63.86 25.90
N LYS A 3 13.91 -64.27 24.92
CA LYS A 3 15.34 -64.61 25.12
C LYS A 3 16.31 -63.44 24.90
N LEU A 4 15.89 -62.34 24.30
CA LEU A 4 16.81 -61.24 23.95
C LEU A 4 16.91 -60.12 25.01
N CYS A 5 15.96 -60.01 25.95
CA CYS A 5 16.00 -58.94 26.96
C CYS A 5 16.83 -59.25 28.21
N VAL A 6 17.25 -60.51 28.44
CA VAL A 6 18.00 -60.87 29.66
C VAL A 6 19.51 -60.67 29.46
N GLU A 7 20.04 -60.80 28.25
CA GLU A 7 21.48 -60.68 27.99
C GLU A 7 21.98 -59.22 27.97
N GLU A 8 21.15 -58.25 27.60
CA GLU A 8 21.56 -56.83 27.65
C GLU A 8 21.64 -56.26 29.07
N PHE A 9 20.94 -56.86 30.04
CA PHE A 9 20.98 -56.41 31.43
C PHE A 9 22.23 -56.91 32.18
N LEU A 10 22.86 -58.00 31.74
CA LEU A 10 24.04 -58.61 32.37
C LEU A 10 25.38 -58.10 31.80
N ARG A 11 25.40 -57.36 30.69
CA ARG A 11 26.65 -56.80 30.11
C ARG A 11 27.16 -55.51 30.78
N ARG A 12 26.47 -54.97 31.78
CA ARG A 12 26.88 -53.74 32.50
C ARG A 12 27.60 -53.98 33.83
N SER A 13 27.96 -55.22 34.15
CA SER A 13 28.80 -55.53 35.31
C SER A 13 30.27 -55.69 34.88
N SER A 14 30.97 -54.56 34.71
CA SER A 14 32.43 -54.48 34.79
C SER A 14 32.82 -53.36 35.78
N PRO A 15 34.00 -53.46 36.41
CA PRO A 15 34.19 -53.03 37.79
C PRO A 15 34.43 -51.53 37.93
N PHE A 16 33.91 -50.99 39.04
CA PHE A 16 34.36 -49.81 39.78
C PHE A 16 35.43 -48.93 39.14
N TYR A 17 35.00 -47.92 38.38
CA TYR A 17 35.61 -46.60 38.43
C TYR A 17 34.54 -45.61 38.89
N ARG A 18 34.64 -45.17 40.15
CA ARG A 18 33.86 -44.05 40.67
C ARG A 18 34.40 -42.76 40.05
N ILE A 19 33.87 -42.38 38.89
CA ILE A 19 33.95 -41.00 38.44
C ILE A 19 32.82 -40.27 39.19
N SER A 20 33.15 -39.57 40.26
CA SER A 20 32.23 -38.68 40.94
C SER A 20 32.01 -37.44 40.09
N CYS A 21 31.14 -37.54 39.09
CA CYS A 21 30.52 -36.35 38.52
C CYS A 21 29.58 -35.79 39.58
N SER A 22 29.96 -34.67 40.18
CA SER A 22 29.15 -33.88 41.10
C SER A 22 27.95 -33.29 40.35
N VAL A 23 26.86 -34.06 40.29
CA VAL A 23 25.56 -33.56 39.85
C VAL A 23 24.92 -32.78 41.02
N SER A 24 24.37 -31.61 40.71
CA SER A 24 23.68 -30.69 41.64
C SER A 24 22.85 -31.41 42.72
N THR A 25 23.04 -31.02 43.98
CA THR A 25 22.35 -31.52 45.18
C THR A 25 20.84 -31.25 45.22
N LYS A 26 20.27 -30.60 44.18
CA LYS A 26 18.84 -30.28 44.09
C LYS A 26 17.94 -31.45 43.69
N TYR A 27 18.51 -32.57 43.23
CA TYR A 27 17.72 -33.74 42.86
C TYR A 27 17.94 -34.84 43.89
N GLU A 28 16.87 -35.19 44.62
CA GLU A 28 16.89 -36.36 45.50
C GLU A 28 17.24 -37.60 44.65
N ILE A 29 18.29 -38.31 45.06
CA ILE A 29 18.68 -39.57 44.43
C ILE A 29 17.50 -40.54 44.63
N VAL A 30 16.80 -40.88 43.55
CA VAL A 30 15.66 -41.78 43.60
C VAL A 30 16.15 -43.15 44.07
N LYS A 31 15.75 -43.55 45.28
CA LYS A 31 16.07 -44.87 45.83
C LYS A 31 15.40 -45.95 44.96
N PRO A 32 16.07 -47.07 44.65
CA PRO A 32 15.49 -48.14 43.85
C PRO A 32 14.24 -48.70 44.55
N ARG A 33 13.12 -48.77 43.82
CA ARG A 33 11.85 -49.29 44.34
C ARG A 33 11.89 -50.82 44.44
N PRO A 34 11.19 -51.43 45.43
CA PRO A 34 11.07 -52.89 45.54
C PRO A 34 10.54 -53.53 44.24
N TYR A 35 11.00 -54.74 43.94
CA TYR A 35 10.67 -55.44 42.67
C TYR A 35 9.17 -55.50 42.38
N ARG A 36 8.34 -55.86 43.37
CA ARG A 36 6.88 -55.91 43.23
C ARG A 36 6.26 -54.56 42.85
N ARG A 37 6.79 -53.47 43.42
CA ARG A 37 6.31 -52.12 43.14
C ARG A 37 6.67 -51.67 41.72
N ARG A 38 7.83 -52.09 41.21
CA ARG A 38 8.22 -51.82 39.82
C ARG A 38 7.32 -52.52 38.80
N LEU A 39 6.94 -53.78 39.07
CA LEU A 39 5.99 -54.51 38.22
C LEU A 39 4.60 -53.87 38.23
N PHE A 40 4.13 -53.45 39.41
CA PHE A 40 2.85 -52.78 39.57
C PHE A 40 2.81 -51.44 38.81
N GLU A 41 3.86 -50.63 38.94
CA GLU A 41 3.96 -49.36 38.22
C GLU A 41 4.07 -49.54 36.71
N ALA A 42 4.79 -50.56 36.24
CA ALA A 42 4.86 -50.89 34.81
C ALA A 42 3.50 -51.33 34.25
N ALA A 43 2.70 -52.06 35.03
CA ALA A 43 1.34 -52.46 34.65
C ALA A 43 0.32 -51.31 34.70
N LEU A 44 0.62 -50.24 35.46
CA LEU A 44 -0.21 -49.04 35.55
C LEU A 44 0.18 -47.96 34.53
N LEU A 45 1.22 -48.17 33.73
CA LEU A 45 1.57 -47.21 32.67
C LEU A 45 0.40 -47.14 31.69
N PRO A 46 -0.04 -45.92 31.30
CA PRO A 46 -1.10 -45.79 30.32
C PRO A 46 -0.64 -46.44 29.02
N GLU A 47 -1.46 -47.33 28.48
CA GLU A 47 -1.30 -47.84 27.12
C GLU A 47 -1.59 -46.67 26.16
N VAL A 48 -0.54 -45.97 25.76
CA VAL A 48 -0.64 -44.99 24.68
C VAL A 48 -0.86 -45.80 23.41
N PRO A 49 -1.98 -45.59 22.68
CA PRO A 49 -2.19 -46.28 21.43
C PRO A 49 -0.99 -46.02 20.51
N GLU A 50 -0.52 -47.04 19.82
CA GLU A 50 0.52 -46.90 18.80
C GLU A 50 -0.04 -46.03 17.66
N VAL A 51 0.12 -44.71 17.79
CA VAL A 51 -0.25 -43.78 16.73
C VAL A 51 0.77 -43.98 15.62
N ASN A 52 0.42 -44.80 14.64
CA ASN A 52 1.12 -44.89 13.37
C ASN A 52 0.86 -43.58 12.59
N GLU A 53 1.39 -42.47 13.08
CA GLU A 53 1.52 -41.28 12.26
C GLU A 53 2.55 -41.63 11.19
N SER A 54 2.07 -42.01 9.99
CA SER A 54 2.94 -41.98 8.82
C SER A 54 3.34 -40.52 8.67
N CYS A 55 4.48 -40.14 9.23
CA CYS A 55 4.97 -38.78 9.17
C CYS A 55 5.05 -38.44 7.69
N SER A 56 4.20 -37.53 7.25
CA SER A 56 4.18 -37.10 5.87
C SER A 56 5.59 -36.64 5.51
N SER A 57 6.11 -37.14 4.39
CA SER A 57 7.49 -36.86 4.02
C SER A 57 7.70 -35.33 3.99
N TRP A 58 8.87 -34.89 4.46
CA TRP A 58 9.18 -33.47 4.54
C TRP A 58 8.90 -32.71 3.22
N ARG A 59 9.12 -33.35 2.07
CA ARG A 59 8.79 -32.83 0.74
C ARG A 59 7.28 -32.59 0.55
N LYS A 60 6.42 -33.52 0.96
CA LYS A 60 4.95 -33.34 0.85
C LYS A 60 4.47 -32.17 1.71
N ASN A 61 5.01 -32.04 2.92
CA ASN A 61 4.68 -30.91 3.79
C ASN A 61 5.20 -29.59 3.23
N GLN A 62 6.38 -29.59 2.61
CA GLN A 62 6.90 -28.40 1.94
C GLN A 62 6.04 -27.99 0.75
N GLU A 63 5.59 -28.94 -0.06
CA GLU A 63 4.72 -28.64 -1.21
C GLU A 63 3.35 -28.16 -0.75
N GLN A 64 2.74 -28.79 0.26
CA GLN A 64 1.48 -28.30 0.85
C GLN A 64 1.63 -26.90 1.43
N ARG A 65 2.76 -26.60 2.08
CA ARG A 65 3.05 -25.24 2.54
C ARG A 65 3.26 -24.27 1.39
N ARG A 66 3.82 -24.72 0.27
CA ARG A 66 4.00 -23.91 -0.94
C ARG A 66 2.64 -23.58 -1.57
N ILE A 67 1.81 -24.60 -1.75
CA ILE A 67 0.44 -24.50 -2.27
C ILE A 67 -0.40 -23.57 -1.38
N ALA A 68 -0.42 -23.80 -0.07
CA ALA A 68 -1.12 -22.94 0.89
C ALA A 68 -0.56 -21.49 0.92
N ARG A 69 0.67 -21.28 0.46
CA ARG A 69 1.28 -19.95 0.29
C ARG A 69 1.01 -19.32 -1.08
N THR A 70 0.56 -20.07 -2.07
CA THR A 70 0.27 -19.54 -3.41
C THR A 70 -1.22 -19.39 -3.66
N GLU A 71 -2.02 -20.30 -3.12
CA GLU A 71 -3.47 -20.30 -3.27
C GLU A 71 -4.11 -19.28 -2.34
N TYR A 72 -5.06 -18.54 -2.90
CA TYR A 72 -5.91 -17.65 -2.13
C TYR A 72 -6.99 -18.46 -1.43
N THR A 73 -7.20 -18.17 -0.15
CA THR A 73 -8.30 -18.74 0.61
C THR A 73 -9.64 -18.15 0.16
N GLU A 74 -10.73 -18.91 0.34
CA GLU A 74 -12.08 -18.42 0.04
C GLU A 74 -12.43 -17.14 0.80
N MET A 75 -11.92 -17.01 2.03
CA MET A 75 -12.09 -15.82 2.86
C MET A 75 -11.38 -14.60 2.27
N GLU A 76 -10.14 -14.75 1.78
CA GLU A 76 -9.42 -13.66 1.10
C GLU A 76 -10.17 -13.23 -0.17
N LEU A 77 -10.68 -14.17 -0.97
CA LEU A 77 -11.46 -13.86 -2.17
C LEU A 77 -12.77 -13.12 -1.84
N ALA A 78 -13.49 -13.55 -0.80
CA ALA A 78 -14.68 -12.87 -0.32
C ALA A 78 -14.36 -11.45 0.17
N PHE A 79 -13.24 -11.27 0.87
CA PHE A 79 -12.80 -9.95 1.34
C PHE A 79 -12.41 -9.03 0.17
N VAL A 80 -11.70 -9.52 -0.83
CA VAL A 80 -11.38 -8.77 -2.06
C VAL A 80 -12.66 -8.31 -2.77
N LYS A 81 -13.66 -9.20 -2.88
CA LYS A 81 -14.96 -8.86 -3.47
C LYS A 81 -15.64 -7.74 -2.70
N HIS A 82 -15.65 -7.82 -1.37
CA HIS A 82 -16.22 -6.80 -0.50
C HIS A 82 -15.49 -5.44 -0.65
N ILE A 83 -14.15 -5.43 -0.71
CA ILE A 83 -13.37 -4.21 -0.94
C ILE A 83 -13.73 -3.60 -2.30
N ARG A 84 -13.87 -4.41 -3.34
CA ARG A 84 -14.24 -3.94 -4.68
C ARG A 84 -15.64 -3.30 -4.68
N GLU A 85 -16.60 -3.94 -4.03
CA GLU A 85 -17.96 -3.39 -3.85
C GLU A 85 -17.93 -2.08 -3.05
N TRP A 86 -17.13 -2.01 -1.99
CA TRP A 86 -16.94 -0.80 -1.20
C TRP A 86 -16.35 0.35 -2.02
N ILE A 87 -15.28 0.11 -2.80
CA ILE A 87 -14.66 1.12 -3.67
C ILE A 87 -15.67 1.65 -4.69
N ASN A 88 -16.47 0.76 -5.27
CA ASN A 88 -17.50 1.11 -6.25
C ASN A 88 -18.65 1.90 -5.61
N THR A 89 -19.07 1.52 -4.39
CA THR A 89 -20.19 2.15 -3.67
C THR A 89 -19.83 3.57 -3.22
N GLU A 90 -18.62 3.76 -2.71
CA GLU A 90 -18.15 5.07 -2.24
C GLU A 90 -17.74 6.01 -3.38
N GLY A 91 -17.44 5.45 -4.57
CA GLY A 91 -17.10 6.22 -5.76
C GLY A 91 -15.74 6.93 -5.66
N PHE A 92 -14.71 6.25 -5.15
CA PHE A 92 -13.37 6.85 -5.04
C PHE A 92 -12.76 7.09 -6.42
N ARG A 93 -12.33 8.34 -6.66
CA ARG A 93 -11.65 8.75 -7.90
C ARG A 93 -10.14 8.79 -7.76
N MET A 94 -9.63 8.74 -6.54
CA MET A 94 -8.22 8.77 -6.25
C MET A 94 -7.88 7.61 -5.31
N LEU A 95 -6.86 6.87 -5.69
CA LEU A 95 -6.06 6.03 -4.81
C LEU A 95 -4.69 6.68 -4.66
N ALA A 96 -4.09 6.63 -3.48
CA ALA A 96 -2.70 7.01 -3.27
C ALA A 96 -2.05 5.93 -2.41
N VAL A 97 -1.00 5.30 -2.93
CA VAL A 97 -0.26 4.27 -2.20
C VAL A 97 0.91 4.95 -1.48
N CYS A 98 1.00 4.73 -0.18
CA CYS A 98 2.02 5.32 0.68
C CYS A 98 2.65 4.24 1.56
N GLN A 99 3.92 4.40 1.90
CA GLN A 99 4.59 3.60 2.89
C GLN A 99 4.13 4.02 4.29
N PHE A 100 3.79 3.04 5.11
CA PHE A 100 3.37 3.25 6.47
C PHE A 100 4.49 2.85 7.43
N LEU A 101 5.02 3.82 8.17
CA LEU A 101 5.95 3.55 9.26
C LEU A 101 5.16 3.27 10.55
N PRO A 102 5.57 2.31 11.38
CA PRO A 102 4.84 1.93 12.57
C PRO A 102 4.78 3.06 13.60
N VAL A 103 3.58 3.40 14.07
CA VAL A 103 3.32 4.45 15.05
C VAL A 103 2.37 3.97 16.14
N LYS A 104 2.43 4.61 17.32
CA LYS A 104 1.45 4.40 18.41
C LYS A 104 0.01 4.58 17.90
N GLY A 105 -0.86 3.64 18.25
CA GLY A 105 -2.24 3.59 17.74
C GLY A 105 -3.08 4.85 17.99
N ARG A 106 -2.84 5.60 19.08
CA ARG A 106 -3.54 6.88 19.34
C ARG A 106 -3.24 7.94 18.28
N ALA A 107 -1.99 8.04 17.84
CA ALA A 107 -1.60 8.99 16.81
C ALA A 107 -2.15 8.58 15.44
N GLU A 108 -2.13 7.27 15.13
CA GLU A 108 -2.77 6.73 13.92
C GLU A 108 -4.27 7.04 13.90
N TRP A 109 -4.98 6.82 15.01
CA TRP A 109 -6.42 7.08 15.10
C TRP A 109 -6.75 8.56 14.92
N LEU A 110 -5.98 9.45 15.56
CA LEU A 110 -6.14 10.89 15.41
C LEU A 110 -5.89 11.33 13.97
N ALA A 111 -4.85 10.79 13.32
CA ALA A 111 -4.58 11.07 11.92
C ALA A 111 -5.69 10.57 11.00
N LYS A 112 -6.21 9.34 11.20
CA LYS A 112 -7.38 8.82 10.46
C LYS A 112 -8.58 9.75 10.53
N ASN A 113 -8.87 10.31 11.71
CA ASN A 113 -9.96 11.28 11.83
C ASN A 113 -9.67 12.60 11.09
N GLN A 114 -8.43 13.08 11.12
CA GLN A 114 -8.04 14.27 10.36
C GLN A 114 -8.11 14.05 8.85
N PHE A 115 -7.74 12.86 8.37
CA PHE A 115 -7.96 12.47 6.98
C PHE A 115 -9.44 12.47 6.62
N ARG A 116 -10.30 11.89 7.45
CA ARG A 116 -11.76 11.85 7.21
C ARG A 116 -12.38 13.25 7.13
N LEU A 117 -11.94 14.18 7.98
CA LEU A 117 -12.36 15.59 7.91
C LEU A 117 -11.98 16.27 6.58
N LYS A 118 -10.94 15.77 5.90
CA LYS A 118 -10.48 16.24 4.58
C LYS A 118 -11.03 15.40 3.42
N GLY A 119 -11.98 14.51 3.67
CA GLY A 119 -12.56 13.62 2.66
C GLY A 119 -11.62 12.49 2.20
N LEU A 120 -10.62 12.14 3.02
CA LEU A 120 -9.66 11.08 2.76
C LEU A 120 -9.90 9.87 3.66
N GLU A 121 -9.85 8.68 3.10
CA GLU A 121 -9.88 7.42 3.86
C GLU A 121 -8.52 6.74 3.85
N LEU A 122 -7.90 6.63 5.03
CA LEU A 122 -6.68 5.87 5.23
C LEU A 122 -7.02 4.43 5.62
N ARG A 123 -6.65 3.48 4.76
CA ARG A 123 -6.81 2.04 4.99
C ARG A 123 -5.47 1.33 4.85
N LYS A 124 -5.28 0.30 5.67
CA LYS A 124 -4.18 -0.66 5.55
C LYS A 124 -4.79 -1.95 5.04
N PHE A 125 -4.20 -2.51 4.00
CA PHE A 125 -4.62 -3.77 3.42
C PHE A 125 -3.40 -4.68 3.33
N ASP A 126 -3.64 -5.98 3.46
CA ASP A 126 -2.58 -6.96 3.26
C ASP A 126 -2.14 -6.96 1.79
N SER A 127 -0.83 -7.10 1.58
CA SER A 127 -0.23 -7.10 0.24
C SER A 127 -0.89 -8.11 -0.70
N ARG A 128 -1.22 -9.31 -0.20
CA ARG A 128 -1.91 -10.35 -0.97
C ARG A 128 -3.29 -9.93 -1.45
N THR A 129 -4.09 -9.39 -0.53
CA THR A 129 -5.42 -8.90 -0.82
C THR A 129 -5.37 -7.79 -1.88
N MET A 130 -4.42 -6.86 -1.75
CA MET A 130 -4.22 -5.80 -2.74
C MET A 130 -3.76 -6.33 -4.09
N LEU A 131 -2.83 -7.29 -4.12
CA LEU A 131 -2.38 -7.92 -5.38
C LEU A 131 -3.57 -8.55 -6.13
N LYS A 132 -4.43 -9.28 -5.41
CA LYS A 132 -5.63 -9.88 -6.00
C LYS A 132 -6.69 -8.85 -6.40
N LEU A 133 -6.81 -7.76 -5.65
CA LEU A 133 -7.72 -6.66 -5.98
C LEU A 133 -7.35 -6.00 -7.30
N LEU A 134 -6.05 -5.80 -7.53
CA LEU A 134 -5.49 -5.14 -8.72
C LEU A 134 -5.46 -6.03 -9.96
N GLU A 135 -5.52 -7.35 -9.79
CA GLU A 135 -5.53 -8.32 -10.89
C GLU A 135 -6.73 -8.07 -11.83
N GLY A 136 -6.44 -7.88 -13.13
CA GLY A 136 -7.46 -7.59 -14.14
C GLY A 136 -8.01 -6.16 -14.13
N THR A 137 -7.39 -5.25 -13.38
CA THR A 137 -7.72 -3.82 -13.40
C THR A 137 -6.63 -3.02 -14.13
N CYS A 138 -6.92 -1.79 -14.56
CA CYS A 138 -5.91 -0.88 -15.13
C CYS A 138 -4.75 -0.56 -14.17
N LEU A 139 -4.87 -0.98 -12.91
CA LEU A 139 -3.93 -0.72 -11.82
C LEU A 139 -2.99 -1.89 -11.55
N GLU A 140 -3.07 -2.95 -12.35
CA GLU A 140 -2.15 -4.10 -12.29
C GLU A 140 -0.66 -3.72 -12.29
N PRO A 141 -0.18 -2.67 -13.02
CA PRO A 141 1.22 -2.25 -12.94
C PRO A 141 1.69 -1.85 -11.52
N LEU A 142 0.76 -1.47 -10.64
CA LEU A 142 1.06 -1.10 -9.25
C LEU A 142 1.34 -2.29 -8.35
N SER A 143 1.08 -3.52 -8.83
CA SER A 143 1.35 -4.76 -8.09
C SER A 143 2.79 -4.86 -7.59
N VAL A 144 3.75 -4.25 -8.30
CA VAL A 144 5.17 -4.23 -7.92
C VAL A 144 5.39 -3.51 -6.59
N LEU A 145 4.60 -2.46 -6.30
CA LEU A 145 4.74 -1.65 -5.09
C LEU A 145 4.33 -2.41 -3.82
N PHE A 146 3.39 -3.35 -3.94
CA PHE A 146 2.84 -4.07 -2.79
C PHE A 146 3.71 -5.23 -2.28
N LYS A 147 4.83 -5.55 -2.94
CA LYS A 147 5.61 -6.77 -2.66
C LYS A 147 6.51 -6.71 -1.43
N TYR A 148 6.98 -5.53 -1.02
CA TYR A 148 8.15 -5.44 -0.12
C TYR A 148 7.91 -4.69 1.21
N GLU A 149 6.81 -3.93 1.36
CA GLU A 149 6.66 -3.01 2.49
C GLU A 149 5.24 -2.95 3.07
N ASP A 150 5.15 -2.51 4.33
CA ASP A 150 3.90 -2.16 5.01
C ASP A 150 3.28 -0.93 4.32
N ASN A 151 2.46 -1.20 3.33
CA ASN A 151 1.82 -0.17 2.53
C ASN A 151 0.47 0.21 3.10
N CYS A 152 0.16 1.50 3.00
CA CYS A 152 -1.16 2.05 3.26
C CYS A 152 -1.72 2.69 1.99
N CYS A 153 -3.05 2.67 1.89
CA CYS A 153 -3.80 3.24 0.79
C CYS A 153 -4.62 4.41 1.33
N LEU A 154 -4.47 5.56 0.69
CA LEU A 154 -5.29 6.75 0.89
C LEU A 154 -6.29 6.83 -0.27
N PHE A 155 -7.58 6.79 0.05
CA PHE A 155 -8.65 6.95 -0.93
C PHE A 155 -9.23 8.36 -0.83
N GLY A 156 -9.55 8.97 -1.97
CA GLY A 156 -10.28 10.22 -2.02
C GLY A 156 -11.36 10.22 -3.10
N LYS A 157 -12.46 10.91 -2.80
CA LYS A 157 -13.61 11.03 -3.70
C LYS A 157 -13.41 12.11 -4.77
N GLU A 158 -12.74 13.20 -4.41
CA GLU A 158 -12.58 14.38 -5.25
C GLU A 158 -11.14 14.57 -5.72
N VAL A 159 -10.96 15.36 -6.78
CA VAL A 159 -9.64 15.72 -7.31
C VAL A 159 -8.90 16.63 -6.35
N ASP A 160 -9.62 17.53 -5.67
CA ASP A 160 -9.04 18.46 -4.71
C ASP A 160 -8.46 17.77 -3.47
N SER A 161 -8.94 16.55 -3.18
CA SER A 161 -8.38 15.68 -2.14
C SER A 161 -6.89 15.39 -2.37
N LEU A 162 -6.41 15.48 -3.60
CA LEU A 162 -4.99 15.30 -3.94
C LEU A 162 -4.07 16.31 -3.22
N ARG A 163 -4.47 17.59 -3.23
CA ARG A 163 -3.70 18.64 -2.55
C ARG A 163 -3.63 18.37 -1.05
N SER A 164 -4.72 17.86 -0.48
CA SER A 164 -4.79 17.44 0.91
C SER A 164 -3.85 16.26 1.20
N VAL A 165 -3.77 15.26 0.30
CA VAL A 165 -2.84 14.12 0.45
C VAL A 165 -1.40 14.62 0.54
N ILE A 166 -0.94 15.45 -0.39
CA ILE A 166 0.45 15.95 -0.36
C ILE A 166 0.74 16.76 0.90
N LYS A 167 -0.20 17.63 1.30
CA LYS A 167 -0.05 18.43 2.53
C LYS A 167 0.07 17.54 3.76
N GLU A 168 -0.74 16.49 3.87
CA GLU A 168 -0.69 15.58 5.02
C GLU A 168 0.53 14.66 4.99
N CYS A 169 0.96 14.17 3.82
CA CYS A 169 2.22 13.43 3.69
C CYS A 169 3.43 14.26 4.12
N LYS A 170 3.42 15.59 3.88
CA LYS A 170 4.47 16.49 4.38
C LYS A 170 4.38 16.74 5.89
N ARG A 171 3.19 16.58 6.47
CA ARG A 171 2.92 16.83 7.89
C ARG A 171 3.27 15.62 8.77
N TYR A 172 2.98 14.42 8.29
CA TYR A 172 3.23 13.18 9.03
C TYR A 172 4.49 12.50 8.51
N SER A 173 5.56 12.54 9.29
CA SER A 173 6.85 11.89 8.96
C SER A 173 6.79 10.36 8.87
N TRP A 174 5.66 9.76 9.24
CA TRP A 174 5.45 8.30 9.24
C TRP A 174 4.53 7.82 8.12
N ILE A 175 4.00 8.74 7.30
CA ILE A 175 3.32 8.43 6.04
C ILE A 175 4.14 9.05 4.94
N GLU A 176 4.94 8.23 4.27
CA GLU A 176 5.73 8.69 3.13
C GLU A 176 5.13 8.15 1.84
N PRO A 177 4.94 8.97 0.79
CA PRO A 177 4.57 8.44 -0.52
C PRO A 177 5.71 7.53 -1.02
N LEU A 178 5.35 6.35 -1.55
CA LEU A 178 6.32 5.33 -1.98
C LEU A 178 7.25 5.87 -3.07
N GLY A 179 8.50 6.12 -2.69
CA GLY A 179 9.61 6.53 -3.56
C GLY A 179 10.65 7.47 -2.93
N ASN A 180 10.56 7.77 -1.62
CA ASN A 180 11.68 8.33 -0.87
C ASN A 180 12.62 7.28 -0.26
N VAL A 181 12.25 5.99 -0.28
CA VAL A 181 13.03 4.92 0.36
C VAL A 181 13.93 4.19 -0.65
N LEU A 182 14.85 4.97 -1.23
CA LEU A 182 16.18 4.50 -1.61
C LEU A 182 17.19 5.55 -1.13
N ARG A 183 17.30 5.71 0.19
CA ARG A 183 18.44 6.39 0.83
C ARG A 183 19.31 5.36 1.54
N PHE A 184 19.98 4.54 0.75
CA PHE A 184 21.25 3.93 1.14
C PHE A 184 22.25 4.19 0.01
N GLY A 185 23.19 5.10 0.25
CA GLY A 185 24.36 5.29 -0.61
C GLY A 185 24.28 6.48 -1.59
N TYR A 186 25.37 7.24 -1.61
CA TYR A 186 25.65 8.39 -2.44
C TYR A 186 25.43 8.10 -3.93
N THR A 187 24.48 8.78 -4.57
CA THR A 187 24.60 9.53 -5.82
C THR A 187 23.20 9.97 -6.25
N SER A 188 23.10 11.25 -6.60
CA SER A 188 21.91 11.86 -7.17
C SER A 188 21.56 11.14 -8.48
N THR A 189 20.37 10.54 -8.59
CA THR A 189 19.55 10.56 -9.81
C THR A 189 18.18 9.92 -9.56
N VAL A 190 17.15 10.75 -9.79
CA VAL A 190 15.79 10.40 -10.22
C VAL A 190 15.15 9.20 -9.52
N THR A 191 14.61 9.42 -8.32
CA THR A 191 13.57 8.53 -7.80
C THR A 191 12.24 8.89 -8.46
N ASN A 192 11.80 8.05 -9.38
CA ASN A 192 10.43 8.06 -9.89
C ASN A 192 9.50 7.53 -8.79
N ILE A 193 9.02 8.45 -7.96
CA ILE A 193 8.07 8.18 -6.89
C ILE A 193 6.70 8.00 -7.54
N LEU A 194 6.08 6.83 -7.39
CA LEU A 194 4.74 6.53 -7.91
C LEU A 194 3.71 6.80 -6.81
N LEU A 195 3.28 8.07 -6.64
CA LEU A 195 1.93 8.28 -6.11
C LEU A 195 1.00 7.89 -7.23
N ALA A 196 0.57 6.64 -7.24
CA ALA A 196 -0.41 6.17 -8.20
C ALA A 196 -1.78 6.76 -7.88
N LEU A 197 -1.93 8.07 -8.10
CA LEU A 197 -3.21 8.72 -8.29
C LEU A 197 -3.78 8.17 -9.54
N THR A 198 -4.66 7.19 -9.36
CA THR A 198 -5.51 6.65 -10.39
C THR A 198 -6.61 7.66 -10.68
N PHE A 199 -6.24 8.86 -11.10
CA PHE A 199 -7.20 9.81 -11.64
C PHE A 199 -7.59 9.27 -13.02
N ASP A 200 -8.82 8.78 -13.14
CA ASP A 200 -9.37 8.20 -14.37
C ASP A 200 -8.43 7.16 -15.03
N SER A 201 -7.97 6.18 -14.22
CA SER A 201 -7.13 5.05 -14.66
C SER A 201 -5.71 5.40 -15.13
N ARG A 202 -5.24 6.64 -14.94
CA ARG A 202 -3.85 7.01 -15.21
C ARG A 202 -3.01 6.84 -13.96
N ILE A 203 -1.78 6.33 -14.09
CA ILE A 203 -0.81 6.30 -13.00
C ILE A 203 0.06 7.56 -13.11
N LEU A 204 0.22 8.29 -12.02
CA LEU A 204 1.03 9.51 -11.97
C LEU A 204 2.26 9.33 -11.07
N SER A 205 3.27 10.16 -11.29
CA SER A 205 4.42 10.27 -10.39
C SER A 205 4.25 11.44 -9.42
N VAL A 206 4.88 11.41 -8.24
CA VAL A 206 4.77 12.50 -7.25
C VAL A 206 5.21 13.83 -7.82
N SER A 207 6.22 13.84 -8.67
CA SER A 207 6.70 15.06 -9.32
C SER A 207 5.64 15.70 -10.23
N GLU A 208 4.87 14.90 -10.96
CA GLU A 208 3.77 15.36 -11.80
C GLU A 208 2.61 15.83 -10.92
N VAL A 209 2.36 15.11 -9.84
CA VAL A 209 1.30 15.41 -8.89
C VAL A 209 1.55 16.73 -8.16
N GLU A 210 2.80 17.02 -7.79
CA GLU A 210 3.17 18.33 -7.25
C GLU A 210 3.01 19.44 -8.28
N LYS A 211 3.30 19.19 -9.57
CA LYS A 211 3.03 20.15 -10.65
C LYS A 211 1.52 20.39 -10.80
N LEU A 212 0.71 19.34 -10.78
CA LEU A 212 -0.75 19.42 -10.82
C LEU A 212 -1.32 20.17 -9.61
N CYS A 213 -0.72 20.00 -8.43
CA CYS A 213 -1.15 20.75 -7.25
C CYS A 213 -0.86 22.25 -7.33
N ARG A 214 0.14 22.67 -8.12
CA ARG A 214 0.42 24.08 -8.39
C ARG A 214 -0.60 24.69 -9.35
N LEU A 215 -1.16 23.87 -10.25
CA LEU A 215 -2.26 24.31 -11.11
C LEU A 215 -3.49 24.60 -10.26
N GLY A 216 -4.32 25.55 -10.72
CA GLY A 216 -5.57 25.94 -10.06
C GLY A 216 -6.59 24.79 -9.96
N SER A 217 -7.76 25.06 -9.38
CA SER A 217 -8.86 24.07 -9.42
C SER A 217 -9.21 23.77 -10.88
N LEU A 218 -9.81 22.60 -11.13
CA LEU A 218 -10.25 22.23 -12.48
C LEU A 218 -11.18 23.30 -13.09
N GLU A 219 -12.04 23.87 -12.27
CA GLU A 219 -12.97 24.93 -12.66
C GLU A 219 -12.25 26.21 -13.06
N HIS A 220 -11.17 26.56 -12.34
CA HIS A 220 -10.32 27.68 -12.72
C HIS A 220 -9.63 27.45 -14.07
N LEU A 221 -9.11 26.24 -14.32
CA LEU A 221 -8.50 25.89 -15.61
C LEU A 221 -9.52 25.93 -16.76
N ARG A 222 -10.77 25.52 -16.51
CA ARG A 222 -11.86 25.64 -17.48
C ARG A 222 -12.15 27.11 -17.81
N LEU A 223 -12.25 27.96 -16.80
CA LEU A 223 -12.45 29.40 -16.99
C LEU A 223 -11.27 30.07 -17.69
N GLU A 224 -10.04 29.68 -17.37
CA GLU A 224 -8.84 30.15 -18.05
C GLU A 224 -8.85 29.76 -19.53
N THR A 225 -9.25 28.53 -19.85
CA THR A 225 -9.38 28.07 -21.24
C THR A 225 -10.45 28.87 -21.99
N ILE A 226 -11.60 29.14 -21.36
CA ILE A 226 -12.66 29.98 -21.94
C ILE A 226 -12.14 31.40 -22.18
N SER A 227 -11.46 31.99 -21.20
CA SER A 227 -10.85 33.33 -21.31
C SER A 227 -9.82 33.41 -22.43
N ILE A 228 -8.99 32.38 -22.61
CA ILE A 228 -8.02 32.30 -23.72
C ILE A 228 -8.75 32.27 -25.06
N LEU A 229 -9.82 31.49 -25.19
CA LEU A 229 -10.62 31.41 -26.41
C LEU A 229 -11.33 32.74 -26.72
N GLU A 230 -11.89 33.39 -25.71
CA GLU A 230 -12.49 34.72 -25.85
C GLU A 230 -11.44 35.76 -26.26
N THR A 231 -10.26 35.73 -25.63
CA THR A 231 -9.16 36.63 -25.96
C THR A 231 -8.71 36.44 -27.40
N PHE A 232 -8.61 35.21 -27.88
CA PHE A 232 -8.28 34.91 -29.29
C PHE A 232 -9.33 35.47 -30.26
N SER A 233 -10.62 35.29 -29.94
CA SER A 233 -11.72 35.86 -30.71
C SER A 233 -11.67 37.40 -30.73
N HIS A 234 -11.48 38.03 -29.57
CA HIS A 234 -11.38 39.48 -29.44
C HIS A 234 -10.14 40.06 -30.15
N GLN A 235 -9.00 39.37 -30.11
CA GLN A 235 -7.81 39.77 -30.85
C GLN A 235 -8.07 39.76 -32.37
N SER A 236 -8.72 38.70 -32.87
CA SER A 236 -9.09 38.60 -34.29
C SER A 236 -10.07 39.71 -34.71
N LEU A 237 -11.10 39.97 -33.91
CA LEU A 237 -12.04 41.07 -34.13
C LEU A 237 -11.34 42.43 -34.03
N SER A 238 -10.42 42.62 -33.09
CA SER A 238 -9.67 43.87 -32.95
C SER A 238 -8.81 44.15 -34.18
N MET A 239 -8.17 43.13 -34.75
CA MET A 239 -7.38 43.24 -35.98
C MET A 239 -8.23 43.63 -37.20
N LEU A 240 -9.46 43.13 -37.28
CA LEU A 240 -10.43 43.50 -38.32
C LEU A 240 -11.08 44.88 -38.06
N SER A 241 -11.25 45.26 -36.80
CA SER A 241 -11.85 46.54 -36.43
C SER A 241 -10.92 47.73 -36.71
N SER A 242 -9.60 47.54 -36.64
CA SER A 242 -8.60 48.58 -36.92
C SER A 242 -8.74 49.23 -38.32
N PRO A 243 -8.75 48.48 -39.43
CA PRO A 243 -8.97 49.06 -40.76
C PRO A 243 -10.37 49.66 -40.93
N SER A 244 -11.41 49.06 -40.33
CA SER A 244 -12.78 49.60 -40.35
C SER A 244 -12.85 50.97 -39.65
N ASN A 245 -12.25 51.08 -38.47
CA ASN A 245 -12.20 52.33 -37.72
C ASN A 245 -11.33 53.38 -38.42
N CYS A 246 -10.23 52.97 -39.06
CA CYS A 246 -9.40 53.86 -39.86
C CYS A 246 -10.17 54.45 -41.05
N LEU A 247 -10.90 53.61 -41.81
CA LEU A 247 -11.77 54.06 -42.90
C LEU A 247 -12.89 54.97 -42.41
N SER A 248 -13.58 54.59 -41.33
CA SER A 248 -14.64 55.39 -40.71
C SER A 248 -14.11 56.77 -40.31
N ASN A 249 -12.97 56.82 -39.61
CA ASN A 249 -12.36 58.08 -39.18
C ASN A 249 -11.92 58.94 -40.38
N THR A 250 -11.38 58.33 -41.42
CA THR A 250 -10.98 59.03 -42.65
C THR A 250 -12.20 59.60 -43.38
N LEU A 251 -13.29 58.84 -43.47
CA LEU A 251 -14.54 59.31 -44.07
C LEU A 251 -15.19 60.44 -43.27
N THR A 252 -15.21 60.33 -41.95
CA THR A 252 -15.69 61.43 -41.09
C THR A 252 -14.83 62.68 -41.22
N TYR A 253 -13.50 62.51 -41.36
CA TYR A 253 -12.59 63.62 -41.60
C TYR A 253 -12.87 64.29 -42.95
N MET A 254 -13.05 63.52 -44.03
CA MET A 254 -13.40 64.04 -45.37
C MET A 254 -14.79 64.69 -45.43
N SER A 255 -15.76 64.17 -44.67
CA SER A 255 -17.08 64.76 -44.51
C SER A 255 -16.99 66.13 -43.81
N SER A 256 -16.23 66.20 -42.71
CA SER A 256 -16.06 67.44 -41.95
C SER A 256 -15.32 68.52 -42.75
N SER A 257 -14.28 68.17 -43.52
CA SER A 257 -13.57 69.12 -44.38
C SER A 257 -14.42 69.65 -45.54
N LYS A 258 -15.33 68.84 -46.08
CA LYS A 258 -16.33 69.31 -47.08
C LYS A 258 -17.31 70.33 -46.50
N SER A 259 -17.73 70.16 -45.25
CA SER A 259 -18.63 71.11 -44.60
C SER A 259 -17.97 72.48 -44.36
N ILE A 260 -16.66 72.49 -44.07
CA ILE A 260 -15.88 73.70 -43.87
C ILE A 260 -15.71 74.46 -45.20
N ASN A 261 -15.39 73.76 -46.30
CA ASN A 261 -15.21 74.40 -47.61
C ASN A 261 -16.51 74.97 -48.21
N ASN A 262 -17.67 74.41 -47.88
CA ASN A 262 -18.97 74.95 -48.31
C ASN A 262 -19.46 76.14 -47.45
N SER A 263 -18.79 76.45 -46.34
CA SER A 263 -19.09 77.63 -45.50
C SER A 263 -18.25 78.87 -45.85
N SER A 264 -17.33 78.72 -46.81
CA SER A 264 -16.39 79.76 -47.27
C SER A 264 -16.64 80.27 -48.70
N THR A 265 -17.83 80.00 -49.24
CA THR A 265 -18.36 80.59 -50.50
C THR A 265 -19.69 81.24 -50.22
#